data_AF-A0A7Y4VJ03-F1
#
_entry.id   AF-A0A7Y4VJ03-F1
#
_cell.length_a   1.000
_cell.length_b   1.000
_cell.length_c   1.000
_cell.angle_alpha   90.00
_cell.angle_beta   90.00
_cell.angle_gamma   90.00
#
_symmetry.space_group_name_H-M   'P 1'
#
loop_
_entity.id
_entity.type
_entity.pdbx_description
1 polymer ?
#
loop_
_entity_poly.entity_id
_entity_poly.type
_entity_poly.pdbx_seq_one_letter_code
_entity_poly.pdbx_strand_id
1 'polypeptide(L)' 'LTGHTDERGTDDYNLKLAEQRVKAVTNYLIEKGVDSARINVKGEGKRKPLSNAKDEAAHALNRRVEIEFVNKE' A
#
# COMPACT_ATOMS: atom_id res chain seq x y z
N LEU A 1 0.43 4.23 -6.62
CA LEU A 1 0.37 3.03 -5.76
C LEU A 1 0.48 3.44 -4.31
N THR A 2 -0.42 2.93 -3.47
CA THR A 2 -0.45 3.26 -2.04
C THR A 2 -0.46 1.99 -1.20
N GLY A 3 0.51 1.87 -0.28
CA GLY A 3 0.61 0.74 0.64
C GLY A 3 -0.12 1.00 1.95
N HIS A 4 -0.83 -0.01 2.45
CA HIS A 4 -1.56 0.03 3.72
C HIS A 4 -1.24 -1.19 4.60
N THR A 5 -1.44 -1.03 5.89
CA THR A 5 -1.32 -2.09 6.90
C THR A 5 -2.61 -2.22 7.72
N ASP A 6 -2.73 -3.31 8.46
CA ASP A 6 -3.68 -3.37 9.56
C ASP A 6 -3.20 -2.53 10.76
N GLU A 7 -4.03 -2.43 11.79
CA GLU A 7 -3.86 -1.53 12.91
C GLU A 7 -2.79 -1.96 13.93
N ARG A 8 -2.27 -3.19 13.80
CA ARG A 8 -1.34 -3.78 14.77
C ARG A 8 0.05 -3.20 14.61
N GLY A 9 0.75 -2.97 15.72
CA GLY A 9 2.08 -2.35 15.74
C GLY A 9 2.07 -0.82 15.77
N THR A 10 3.25 -0.22 15.88
CA THR A 10 3.41 1.24 15.97
C THR A 10 3.17 1.92 14.63
N ASP A 11 2.90 3.22 14.66
CA ASP A 11 2.68 4.02 13.45
C ASP A 11 3.93 4.02 12.56
N ASP A 12 5.11 4.19 13.15
CA ASP A 12 6.39 4.19 12.44
C ASP A 12 6.70 2.82 11.81
N TYR A 13 6.41 1.74 12.53
CA TYR A 13 6.58 0.39 12.00
C TYR A 13 5.65 0.18 10.79
N ASN A 14 4.39 0.55 10.93
CA ASN A 14 3.39 0.38 9.87
C ASN A 14 3.67 1.26 8.66
N LEU A 15 4.20 2.47 8.85
CA LEU A 15 4.61 3.33 7.74
C LEU A 15 5.73 2.65 6.92
N LYS A 16 6.77 2.15 7.59
CA LYS A 16 7.86 1.42 6.92
C LYS A 16 7.37 0.14 6.26
N LEU A 17 6.47 -0.60 6.90
CA LEU A 17 5.90 -1.83 6.34
C LEU A 17 5.05 -1.53 5.09
N ALA A 18 4.23 -0.48 5.12
CA ALA A 18 3.48 -0.02 3.95
C ALA A 18 4.41 0.35 2.79
N GLU A 19 5.49 1.09 3.05
CA GLU A 19 6.51 1.45 2.06
C GLU A 19 7.19 0.21 1.45
N GLN A 20 7.54 -0.79 2.27
CA GLN A 20 8.12 -2.04 1.79
C GLN A 20 7.15 -2.83 0.90
N ARG A 21 5.88 -2.94 1.30
CA ARG A 21 4.84 -3.63 0.52
C ARG A 21 4.61 -2.98 -0.83
N VAL A 22 4.48 -1.65 -0.86
CA VAL A 22 4.24 -0.93 -2.11
C VAL A 22 5.47 -0.96 -3.03
N LYS A 23 6.69 -0.99 -2.47
CA LYS A 23 7.92 -1.19 -3.23
C LYS A 23 7.98 -2.56 -3.89
N ALA A 24 7.55 -3.62 -3.20
CA ALA A 24 7.50 -4.97 -3.79
C ALA A 24 6.55 -5.02 -5.00
N VAL A 25 5.36 -4.41 -4.90
CA VAL A 25 4.42 -4.32 -6.03
C VAL A 25 4.98 -3.45 -7.16
N THR A 26 5.64 -2.34 -6.82
CA THR A 26 6.29 -1.47 -7.81
C THR A 26 7.35 -2.22 -8.61
N ASN A 27 8.24 -2.95 -7.92
CA ASN A 27 9.27 -3.76 -8.57
C ASN A 27 8.66 -4.81 -9.51
N TYR A 28 7.58 -5.47 -9.07
CA TYR A 28 6.87 -6.44 -9.91
C TYR A 28 6.30 -5.78 -11.17
N LEU A 29 5.66 -4.62 -11.07
CA LEU A 29 5.12 -3.90 -12.24
C LEU A 29 6.22 -3.49 -13.22
N ILE A 30 7.37 -3.02 -12.72
CA ILE A 30 8.53 -2.66 -13.53
C ILE A 30 9.06 -3.91 -14.26
N GLU A 31 9.17 -5.04 -13.57
CA GLU A 31 9.57 -6.33 -14.18
C GLU A 31 8.59 -6.76 -15.28
N LYS A 32 7.30 -6.43 -15.14
CA LYS A 32 6.27 -6.66 -16.16
C LYS A 32 6.24 -5.60 -17.27
N GLY A 33 7.17 -4.66 -17.29
CA GLY A 33 7.35 -3.68 -18.36
C GLY A 33 6.60 -2.36 -18.16
N VAL A 34 6.06 -2.09 -16.97
CA VAL A 34 5.54 -0.76 -16.65
C VAL A 34 6.70 0.20 -16.42
N ASP A 35 6.75 1.28 -17.20
CA ASP A 35 7.75 2.33 -17.02
C ASP A 35 7.67 2.92 -15.60
N SER A 36 8.80 2.91 -14.89
CA SER A 36 8.92 3.42 -13.52
C SER A 36 8.59 4.91 -13.44
N ALA A 37 8.81 5.69 -14.51
CA ALA A 37 8.45 7.09 -14.56
C ALA A 37 6.93 7.35 -14.50
N ARG A 38 6.11 6.31 -14.73
CA ARG A 38 4.64 6.36 -14.62
C ARG A 38 4.13 5.97 -13.23
N ILE A 39 5.02 5.55 -12.33
CA ILE A 39 4.65 4.98 -11.04
C ILE A 39 4.97 5.97 -9.92
N ASN A 40 3.93 6.49 -9.27
CA ASN A 40 4.06 7.21 -8.00
C ASN A 40 3.77 6.27 -6.83
N VAL A 41 4.57 6.37 -5.77
CA VAL A 41 4.51 5.45 -4.62
C VAL A 41 4.28 6.22 -3.33
N LYS A 42 3.40 5.70 -2.46
CA LYS A 42 3.12 6.24 -1.12
C LYS A 42 2.91 5.12 -0.11
N GLY A 43 3.39 5.30 1.12
CA GLY A 43 3.04 4.47 2.27
C GLY A 43 2.09 5.23 3.20
N GLU A 44 0.94 4.64 3.52
CA GLU A 44 -0.04 5.21 4.47
C GLU A 44 -0.03 4.51 5.84
N GLY A 45 0.68 3.38 5.94
CA GLY A 45 0.61 2.52 7.13
C GLY A 45 -0.84 2.17 7.47
N LYS A 46 -1.20 2.34 8.74
CA LYS A 46 -2.56 2.07 9.25
C LYS A 46 -3.50 3.27 9.25
N ARG A 47 -3.13 4.39 8.62
CA ARG A 47 -3.87 5.67 8.72
C ARG A 47 -5.16 5.72 7.90
N LYS A 48 -5.33 4.80 6.95
CA LYS A 48 -6.48 4.73 6.03
C LYS A 48 -7.09 3.31 6.01
N PRO A 49 -7.70 2.86 7.13
CA PRO A 49 -8.35 1.55 7.18
C PRO A 49 -9.61 1.53 6.31
N LEU A 50 -9.87 0.40 5.65
CA LEU A 50 -11.16 0.12 5.01
C LEU A 50 -12.17 -0.41 6.03
N SER A 51 -11.69 -1.10 7.06
CA SER A 51 -12.50 -1.58 8.17
C SER A 51 -11.83 -1.26 9.49
N ASN A 52 -12.62 -0.78 10.46
CA ASN A 52 -12.18 -0.53 11.83
C ASN A 52 -12.45 -1.71 12.77
N ALA A 53 -13.03 -2.80 12.26
CA ALA A 53 -13.19 -4.02 13.05
C ALA A 53 -11.82 -4.65 13.35
N LYS A 54 -11.75 -5.41 14.44
CA LYS A 54 -10.52 -6.01 14.97
C LYS A 54 -10.58 -7.53 14.86
N ASP A 55 -10.89 -8.00 13.66
CA ASP A 55 -10.95 -9.41 13.31
C ASP A 55 -10.05 -9.69 12.10
N GLU A 56 -9.76 -10.97 11.84
CA GLU A 56 -8.86 -11.34 10.76
C GLU A 56 -9.39 -10.97 9.37
N ALA A 57 -10.72 -10.87 9.20
CA ALA A 57 -11.30 -10.40 7.95
C ALA A 57 -10.96 -8.92 7.71
N ALA A 58 -11.13 -8.07 8.72
CA ALA A 58 -10.78 -6.66 8.68
C ALA A 58 -9.28 -6.44 8.50
N HIS A 59 -8.44 -7.21 9.21
CA HIS A 59 -7.01 -7.11 9.02
C HIS A 59 -6.59 -7.51 7.60
N ALA A 60 -7.19 -8.56 7.02
CA ALA A 60 -6.93 -8.96 5.64
C ALA A 60 -7.33 -7.87 4.64
N LEU A 61 -8.48 -7.22 4.83
CA LEU A 61 -8.92 -6.08 4.01
C LEU A 61 -7.95 -4.89 4.11
N ASN A 62 -7.47 -4.58 5.31
CA ASN A 62 -6.59 -3.44 5.55
C ASN A 62 -5.18 -3.66 5.01
N ARG A 63 -4.66 -4.89 5.03
CA ARG A 63 -3.35 -5.28 4.47
C ARG A 63 -3.39 -5.34 2.94
N ARG A 64 -3.36 -4.17 2.29
CA ARG A 64 -3.50 -4.05 0.83
C ARG A 64 -2.51 -3.06 0.19
N VAL A 65 -2.45 -3.10 -1.13
CA VAL A 65 -1.84 -2.06 -1.96
C VAL A 65 -2.89 -1.61 -2.98
N GLU A 66 -3.13 -0.31 -3.07
CA GLU A 66 -4.07 0.28 -4.02
C GLU A 66 -3.34 0.82 -5.24
N ILE A 67 -3.91 0.62 -6.43
CA ILE A 67 -3.42 1.15 -7.71
C ILE A 67 -4.49 2.11 -8.23
N GLU A 68 -4.13 3.38 -8.36
CA GLU A 68 -4.97 4.42 -8.93
C GLU A 68 -4.35 4.88 -10.26
N PHE A 69 -5.18 4.96 -11.30
CA PHE A 69 -4.79 5.47 -12.61
C PHE A 69 -5.14 6.96 -12.69
N VAL A 70 -4.15 7.80 -12.92
CA VAL A 70 -4.33 9.23 -13.12
C VAL A 70 -4.04 9.59 -14.57
N ASN A 71 -4.91 10.40 -15.17
CA ASN A 71 -4.63 11.00 -16.47
C ASN A 71 -3.68 12.19 -16.27
N LYS A 72 -2.70 12.34 -17.15
CA LYS A 72 -2.04 13.63 -17.34
C LYS A 72 -2.96 14.44 -18.25
N GLU A 73 -3.53 15.52 -17.73
CA GLU A 73 -4.11 16.58 -18.56
C GLU A 73 -3.04 17.20 -19.48
#